data_AF-A0A2E4I0H1-F1
#
_entry.id   AF-A0A2E4I0H1-F1
#
_cell.length_a   1.000
_cell.length_b   1.000
_cell.length_c   1.000
_cell.angle_alpha   90.00
_cell.angle_beta   90.00
_cell.angle_gamma   90.00
#
_symmetry.space_group_name_H-M   'P 1'
#
loop_
_entity.id
_entity.type
_entity.pdbx_description
1 polymer ?
#
loop_
_entity_poly.entity_id
_entity_poly.type
_entity_poly.pdbx_seq_one_letter_code
_entity_poly.pdbx_strand_id
1 'polypeptide(L)' 'EKPLKGRVYSHGDHRIAMAFGILAALPGNEIEIEGKEVADVSFPGFWKILSEFKKDSTKNG' A
#
# COMPACT_ATOMS: atom_id res chain seq x y z
N GLU A 1 1.20 10.24 17.21
CA GLU A 1 -0.05 10.18 16.41
C GLU A 1 -0.61 8.76 16.46
N LYS A 2 -1.91 8.56 16.21
CA LYS A 2 -2.52 7.21 16.22
C LYS A 2 -2.32 6.55 14.85
N PRO A 3 -2.05 5.23 14.80
CA PRO A 3 -1.94 4.51 13.54
C PRO A 3 -3.25 4.56 12.74
N LEU A 4 -3.13 4.67 11.42
CA LEU A 4 -4.28 4.63 10.50
C LEU A 4 -4.79 3.20 10.38
N LYS A 5 -6.10 3.00 10.55
CA LYS A 5 -6.74 1.69 10.44
C LYS A 5 -8.04 1.78 9.65
N GLY A 6 -8.27 0.82 8.76
CA GLY A 6 -9.54 0.74 8.02
C GLY A 6 -9.43 0.04 6.68
N ARG A 7 -10.56 0.02 5.95
CA ARG A 7 -10.66 -0.56 4.61
C ARG A 7 -10.96 0.53 3.58
N VAL A 8 -10.29 0.45 2.45
CA VAL A 8 -10.43 1.39 1.33
C VAL A 8 -10.80 0.62 0.07
N TYR A 9 -11.76 1.13 -0.68
CA TYR A 9 -12.13 0.61 -2.00
C TYR A 9 -11.50 1.47 -3.08
N SER A 10 -10.76 0.85 -4.01
CA SER A 10 -10.12 1.58 -5.11
C SER A 10 -11.11 2.09 -6.16
N HIS A 11 -12.28 1.47 -6.26
CA HIS A 11 -13.31 1.74 -7.26
C HIS A 11 -12.77 1.76 -8.70
N GLY A 12 -11.74 0.96 -8.98
CA GLY A 12 -11.11 0.88 -10.30
C GLY A 12 -10.03 1.94 -10.57
N ASP A 13 -9.74 2.84 -9.61
CA ASP A 13 -8.69 3.85 -9.76
C ASP A 13 -7.34 3.35 -9.20
N HIS A 14 -6.38 3.18 -10.10
CA HIS A 14 -5.02 2.74 -9.78
C HIS A 14 -4.28 3.70 -8.85
N ARG A 15 -4.59 5.00 -8.89
CA ARG A 15 -3.94 6.00 -8.03
C ARG A 15 -4.44 5.88 -6.60
N ILE A 16 -5.73 5.59 -6.40
CA ILE A 16 -6.28 5.30 -5.07
C ILE A 16 -5.60 4.05 -4.52
N ALA A 17 -5.54 2.97 -5.31
CA ALA A 17 -4.87 1.74 -4.90
C ALA A 17 -3.40 1.98 -4.51
N MET A 18 -2.63 2.71 -5.32
CA MET A 18 -1.22 2.98 -5.05
C MET A 18 -1.00 3.92 -3.85
N ALA A 19 -1.76 5.01 -3.74
CA ALA A 19 -1.62 5.98 -2.65
C ALA A 19 -1.88 5.35 -1.28
N PHE A 20 -2.97 4.57 -1.17
CA PHE A 20 -3.25 3.84 0.07
C PHE A 20 -2.30 2.66 0.28
N GLY A 21 -1.74 2.08 -0.78
CA GLY A 21 -0.67 1.09 -0.70
C GLY A 21 0.55 1.62 0.04
N ILE A 22 1.02 2.82 -0.35
CA ILE A 22 2.14 3.50 0.30
C ILE A 22 1.81 3.77 1.78
N LEU A 23 0.62 4.31 2.07
CA LEU A 23 0.17 4.55 3.45
C LEU A 23 0.14 3.26 4.28
N ALA A 24 -0.34 2.15 3.71
CA ALA A 24 -0.40 0.83 4.36
C ALA A 24 0.99 0.21 4.61
N ALA A 25 2.00 0.63 3.85
CA ALA A 25 3.37 0.14 4.02
C ALA A 25 4.11 0.81 5.19
N LEU A 26 3.63 1.97 5.66
CA LEU A 26 4.23 2.68 6.79
C LEU A 26 4.05 1.90 8.11
N PRO A 27 5.06 1.88 9.00
CA PRO A 27 4.98 1.18 10.28
C PRO A 27 3.79 1.65 11.13
N GLY A 28 3.09 0.69 11.74
CA GLY A 28 1.95 0.93 12.61
C GLY A 28 0.59 1.03 11.89
N ASN A 29 0.55 1.32 10.59
CA ASN A 29 -0.71 1.39 9.85
C ASN A 29 -1.28 0.00 9.54
N GLU A 30 -2.61 -0.12 9.58
CA GLU A 30 -3.38 -1.32 9.26
C GLU A 30 -4.49 -0.96 8.27
N ILE A 31 -4.12 -0.77 7.00
CA ILE A 31 -5.04 -0.40 5.93
C ILE A 31 -5.20 -1.58 4.98
N GLU A 32 -6.44 -2.03 4.79
CA GLU A 32 -6.81 -3.04 3.79
C GLU A 32 -7.34 -2.35 2.53
N ILE A 33 -6.84 -2.75 1.37
CA ILE A 33 -7.17 -2.12 0.08
C ILE A 33 -7.89 -3.14 -0.79
N GLU A 34 -9.17 -2.89 -1.04
CA GLU A 34 -10.01 -3.63 -1.97
C GLU A 34 -9.79 -3.09 -3.38
N GLY A 35 -9.63 -4.00 -4.35
CA GLY A 35 -9.35 -3.64 -5.73
C GLY A 35 -7.91 -3.16 -5.96
N LYS A 36 -6.93 -3.74 -5.24
CA LYS A 36 -5.51 -3.35 -5.30
C LYS A 36 -4.81 -3.75 -6.62
N GLU A 37 -5.34 -4.77 -7.30
CA GLU A 37 -4.86 -5.29 -8.57
C GLU A 37 -4.91 -4.26 -9.71
N VAL A 38 -5.78 -3.26 -9.62
CA VAL A 38 -5.86 -2.19 -10.63
C VAL A 38 -4.59 -1.34 -10.70
N ALA A 39 -3.73 -1.38 -9.68
CA ALA A 39 -2.41 -0.78 -9.74
C ALA A 39 -1.54 -1.35 -10.87
N ASP A 40 -1.68 -2.65 -11.18
CA ASP A 40 -0.87 -3.31 -12.22
C ASP A 40 -1.21 -2.81 -13.64
N VAL A 41 -2.38 -2.17 -13.84
CA VAL A 41 -2.74 -1.53 -15.12
C VAL A 41 -1.78 -0.39 -15.47
N SER A 42 -1.34 0.37 -14.46
CA SER A 42 -0.50 1.54 -14.66
C SER A 42 0.95 1.32 -14.25
N PHE A 43 1.17 0.49 -13.24
CA PHE A 43 2.50 0.16 -12.74
C PHE A 43 2.57 -1.33 -12.39
N PRO A 44 2.79 -2.19 -13.40
CA PRO A 44 3.05 -3.61 -13.18
C PRO A 44 4.18 -3.82 -12.18
N GLY A 45 3.92 -4.59 -11.12
CA GLY A 45 4.93 -4.92 -10.11
C GLY A 45 5.08 -3.90 -8.98
N PHE A 46 4.22 -2.87 -8.92
CA PHE A 46 4.15 -1.89 -7.84
C PHE A 46 4.19 -2.56 -6.45
N TRP A 47 3.34 -3.57 -6.22
CA TRP A 47 3.24 -4.26 -4.95
C TRP A 47 4.51 -5.02 -4.56
N LYS A 48 5.23 -5.56 -5.55
CA LYS A 48 6.50 -6.25 -5.32
C LYS A 48 7.55 -5.27 -4.80
N ILE A 49 7.73 -4.16 -5.50
CA ILE A 49 8.68 -3.09 -5.11
C ILE A 49 8.34 -2.59 -3.70
N LEU A 50 7.06 -2.29 -3.45
CA LEU A 50 6.61 -1.80 -2.15
C LEU A 50 6.90 -2.79 -1.01
N SER A 51 6.78 -4.10 -1.27
CA SER A 51 7.11 -5.15 -0.30
C SER A 51 8.61 -5.25 0.00
N GLU A 52 9.48 -4.89 -0.95
CA GLU A 52 10.93 -4.86 -0.77
C GLU A 52 11.30 -3.70 0.16
N PHE A 53 10.75 -2.49 -0.08
CA PHE A 53 10.95 -1.33 0.80
C PHE A 53 10.48 -1.54 2.24
N LYS A 54 9.37 -2.27 2.44
CA LYS A 54 8.86 -2.58 3.78
C LYS A 54 9.87 -3.41 4.60
N LYS A 55 10.62 -4.32 3.97
CA LYS A 55 11.60 -5.18 4.64
C LYS A 55 12.85 -4.40 5.09
N ASP A 56 13.27 -3.42 4.31
CA ASP A 56 14.45 -2.60 4.61
C ASP A 56 14.19 -1.63 5.76
N SER A 57 12.96 -1.13 5.86
CA SER A 57 12.53 -0.22 6.94
C SER A 57 12.51 -0.88 8.33
N THR A 58 12.37 -2.22 8.39
CA THR A 58 12.40 -2.99 9.65
C THR A 58 13.80 -3.41 10.10
N LYS A 59 14.84 -3.21 9.29
CA LYS A 59 16.23 -3.58 9.63
C LYS A 59 17.05 -2.46 10.28
N ASN A 60 16.52 -1.24 10.33
CA ASN A 60 17.21 -0.06 10.89
C ASN A 60 16.57 0.46 12.19
N GLY A 61 15.86 -0.41 12.93
CA GLY A 61 15.23 -0.09 14.21
C GLY A 61 15.98 -0.67 15.40
#